data_AF-A0A6G1H016-F1
#
_entry.id   AF-A0A6G1H016-F1
#
_cell.length_a   1.000
_cell.length_b   1.000
_cell.length_c   1.000
_cell.angle_alpha   90.00
_cell.angle_beta   90.00
_cell.angle_gamma   90.00
#
_symmetry.space_group_name_H-M   'P 1'
#
loop_
_entity.id
_entity.type
_entity.pdbx_description
1 polymer ?
#
loop_
_entity_poly.entity_id
_entity_poly.type
_entity_poly.pdbx_seq_one_letter_code
_entity_poly.pdbx_strand_id
1 'polypeptide(L)'
;DPSDSQNQSTSGPLNEWKKRPPYKVHTDAELEGKKFYKAECHCGKVGYTVSRKEPLDSRLCHCGTCKKSHASPFQWAAIFEKDDVNFTHGHHDLEWYDPSTKTIEHKLPCKVRCSYCHCPVMDEGRNMVLLFPSLMELKTEEERSALRPRCHQFYGERVNDIPDGLPKWTGLSDESDLVEDSPREVVQKRERQKEEERKKRFEKGENE
;
A
#
# COMPACT_ATOMS: atom_id res chain seq x y z
N ASP A 1 15.61 6.51 -33.86
CA ASP A 1 14.56 7.53 -33.76
C ASP A 1 13.50 7.03 -32.77
N PRO A 2 13.48 7.51 -31.52
CA PRO A 2 12.59 7.00 -30.50
C PRO A 2 11.31 7.84 -30.48
N SER A 3 10.44 7.64 -31.46
CA SER A 3 9.18 8.38 -31.56
C SER A 3 8.08 7.56 -32.22
N ASP A 4 7.72 6.39 -31.68
CA ASP A 4 6.42 5.80 -32.05
C ASP A 4 5.88 4.69 -31.13
N SER A 5 5.84 4.92 -29.82
CA SER A 5 4.86 4.23 -28.96
C SER A 5 3.73 5.19 -28.60
N GLN A 6 3.10 5.76 -29.63
CA GLN A 6 1.88 6.53 -29.48
C GLN A 6 0.73 5.60 -29.05
N ASN A 7 0.24 5.84 -27.84
CA ASN A 7 -1.14 6.22 -27.61
C ASN A 7 -2.19 5.28 -28.24
N GLN A 8 -2.38 4.09 -27.65
CA GLN A 8 -3.58 3.30 -27.91
C GLN A 8 -4.81 4.05 -27.39
N SER A 9 -5.58 4.61 -28.32
CA SER A 9 -6.97 5.10 -28.26
C SER A 9 -7.62 5.13 -26.86
N THR A 10 -7.89 6.34 -26.38
CA THR A 10 -8.48 6.62 -25.06
C THR A 10 -10.00 6.40 -24.98
N SER A 11 -10.64 5.89 -26.03
CA SER A 11 -12.12 5.78 -26.10
C SER A 11 -12.61 4.41 -26.59
N GLY A 12 -11.97 3.32 -26.15
CA GLY A 12 -12.48 1.95 -26.33
C GLY A 12 -13.15 1.37 -25.07
N PRO A 13 -13.91 0.26 -25.20
CA PRO A 13 -14.50 -0.50 -24.07
C PRO A 13 -13.45 -1.00 -23.04
N LEU A 14 -12.17 -0.91 -23.37
CA LEU A 14 -11.01 -1.22 -22.52
C LEU A 14 -10.74 -0.19 -21.40
N ASN A 15 -11.46 0.95 -21.37
CA ASN A 15 -11.22 2.05 -20.42
C ASN A 15 -12.23 2.16 -19.27
N GLU A 16 -13.12 1.18 -19.09
CA GLU A 16 -14.14 1.21 -18.02
C GLU A 16 -13.53 1.27 -16.60
N TRP A 17 -12.33 0.73 -16.39
CA TRP A 17 -11.62 0.82 -15.11
C TRP A 17 -11.30 2.28 -14.71
N LYS A 18 -11.11 3.19 -15.69
CA LYS A 18 -10.85 4.61 -15.43
C LYS A 18 -12.03 5.33 -14.80
N LYS A 19 -13.24 4.76 -14.92
CA LYS A 19 -14.46 5.28 -14.30
C LYS A 19 -14.68 4.72 -12.89
N ARG A 20 -13.84 3.78 -12.45
CA ARG A 20 -13.94 3.12 -11.15
C ARG A 20 -12.92 3.71 -10.19
N PRO A 21 -13.22 3.71 -8.88
CA PRO A 21 -12.23 4.02 -7.85
C PRO A 21 -10.96 3.17 -8.03
N PRO A 22 -9.75 3.71 -7.81
CA PRO A 22 -9.44 5.07 -7.34
C PRO A 22 -9.36 6.14 -8.45
N TYR A 23 -9.70 5.80 -9.70
CA TYR A 23 -9.51 6.66 -10.87
C TYR A 23 -10.74 7.48 -11.25
N LYS A 24 -11.89 7.18 -10.61
CA LYS A 24 -13.12 7.95 -10.76
C LYS A 24 -12.83 9.41 -10.40
N VAL A 25 -13.27 10.33 -11.24
CA VAL A 25 -13.24 11.77 -10.92
C VAL A 25 -14.36 12.08 -9.94
N HIS A 26 -14.01 12.61 -8.77
CA HIS A 26 -14.95 13.10 -7.78
C HIS A 26 -15.14 14.62 -7.95
N THR A 27 -16.37 15.08 -7.76
CA THR A 27 -16.72 16.50 -7.83
C THR A 27 -16.22 17.24 -6.59
N ASP A 28 -15.98 18.55 -6.69
CA ASP A 28 -15.54 19.35 -5.54
C ASP A 28 -16.54 19.30 -4.38
N ALA A 29 -17.84 19.19 -4.67
CA ALA A 29 -18.89 19.01 -3.66
C ALA A 29 -18.79 17.67 -2.93
N GLU A 30 -18.37 16.59 -3.59
CA GLU A 30 -18.14 15.28 -2.95
C GLU A 30 -16.90 15.31 -2.03
N LEU A 31 -15.94 16.19 -2.32
CA LEU A 31 -14.66 16.31 -1.61
C LEU A 31 -14.62 17.42 -0.55
N GLU A 32 -15.65 18.25 -0.46
CA GLU A 32 -15.69 19.38 0.46
C GLU A 32 -15.58 18.91 1.92
N GLY A 33 -14.60 19.45 2.64
CA GLY A 33 -14.30 19.06 4.03
C GLY A 33 -13.65 17.67 4.21
N LYS A 34 -13.32 16.96 3.11
CA LYS A 34 -12.78 15.58 3.14
C LYS A 34 -11.46 15.46 2.36
N LYS A 35 -10.49 16.35 2.61
CA LYS A 35 -9.14 16.28 2.02
C LYS A 35 -8.12 16.32 3.16
N PHE A 36 -7.81 15.14 3.72
CA PHE A 36 -6.88 15.06 4.87
C PHE A 36 -5.42 15.07 4.44
N TYR A 37 -5.10 14.42 3.33
CA TYR A 37 -3.73 14.37 2.81
C TYR A 37 -3.70 14.79 1.35
N LYS A 38 -2.73 15.64 1.00
CA LYS A 38 -2.34 15.92 -0.38
C LYS A 38 -1.05 15.18 -0.67
N ALA A 39 -0.94 14.58 -1.85
CA ALA A 39 0.25 13.86 -2.26
C ALA A 39 0.55 14.09 -3.73
N GLU A 40 1.85 14.09 -4.06
CA GLU A 40 2.34 14.24 -5.42
C GLU A 40 3.51 13.29 -5.67
N CYS A 41 3.65 12.82 -6.91
CA CYS A 41 4.88 12.16 -7.32
C CYS A 41 6.04 13.17 -7.35
N HIS A 42 7.29 12.68 -7.41
CA HIS A 42 8.47 13.55 -7.35
C HIS A 42 8.48 14.70 -8.36
N CYS A 43 8.01 14.47 -9.59
CA CYS A 43 7.97 15.52 -10.64
C CYS A 43 6.69 16.38 -10.61
N GLY A 44 5.74 16.12 -9.71
CA GLY A 44 4.48 16.84 -9.60
C GLY A 44 3.45 16.55 -10.70
N LYS A 45 3.76 15.70 -11.68
CA LYS A 45 2.83 15.37 -12.79
C LYS A 45 1.60 14.58 -12.33
N VAL A 46 1.76 13.76 -11.30
CA VAL A 46 0.68 12.98 -10.69
C VAL A 46 0.42 13.56 -9.31
N GLY A 47 -0.82 13.97 -9.06
CA GLY A 47 -1.27 14.46 -7.77
C GLY A 47 -2.60 13.85 -7.36
N TYR A 48 -2.78 13.63 -6.06
CA TYR A 48 -4.01 13.11 -5.50
C TYR A 48 -4.24 13.61 -4.07
N THR A 49 -5.48 13.45 -3.61
CA THR A 49 -5.90 13.69 -2.24
C THR A 49 -6.52 12.45 -1.63
N VAL A 50 -6.46 12.35 -0.30
CA VAL A 50 -7.04 11.25 0.46
C VAL A 50 -8.13 11.77 1.40
N SER A 51 -9.32 11.19 1.32
CA SER A 51 -10.52 11.63 2.05
C SER A 51 -10.74 10.95 3.39
N ARG A 52 -9.80 10.11 3.81
CA ARG A 52 -9.80 9.44 5.11
C ARG A 52 -8.58 9.83 5.93
N LYS A 53 -8.80 10.19 7.20
CA LYS A 53 -7.73 10.56 8.14
C LYS A 53 -6.94 9.34 8.62
N GLU A 54 -7.62 8.35 9.18
CA GLU A 54 -7.00 7.13 9.72
C GLU A 54 -7.06 6.02 8.66
N PRO A 55 -5.91 5.47 8.20
CA PRO A 55 -5.91 4.38 7.24
C PRO A 55 -6.49 3.10 7.87
N LEU A 56 -6.99 2.20 7.04
CA LEU A 56 -7.40 0.86 7.47
C LEU A 56 -6.26 0.14 8.19
N ASP A 57 -5.04 0.31 7.67
CA ASP A 57 -3.82 -0.11 8.34
C ASP A 57 -2.59 0.64 7.81
N SER A 58 -1.45 0.55 8.51
CA SER A 58 -0.17 1.10 8.05
C SER A 58 0.96 0.15 8.43
N ARG A 59 1.79 -0.25 7.46
CA ARG A 59 2.77 -1.33 7.62
C ARG A 59 4.08 -1.05 6.92
N LEU A 60 5.16 -1.65 7.43
CA LEU A 60 6.46 -1.71 6.77
C LEU A 60 6.68 -3.11 6.17
N CYS A 61 6.86 -3.21 4.87
CA CYS A 61 7.11 -4.48 4.18
C CYS A 61 8.59 -4.61 3.78
N HIS A 62 9.21 -5.71 4.19
CA HIS A 62 10.63 -5.99 3.98
C HIS A 62 10.90 -6.98 2.85
N CYS A 63 9.88 -7.48 2.15
CA CYS A 63 10.09 -8.49 1.12
C CYS A 63 10.94 -7.97 -0.04
N GLY A 64 11.68 -8.87 -0.71
CA GLY A 64 12.59 -8.53 -1.80
C GLY A 64 11.93 -7.75 -2.95
N THR A 65 10.67 -8.04 -3.26
CA THR A 65 9.90 -7.33 -4.28
C THR A 65 9.66 -5.87 -3.90
N CYS A 66 9.26 -5.61 -2.66
CA CYS A 66 8.98 -4.27 -2.17
C CYS A 66 10.28 -3.45 -2.08
N LYS A 67 11.36 -4.04 -1.53
CA LYS A 67 12.68 -3.39 -1.48
C LYS A 67 13.18 -2.96 -2.86
N LYS A 68 13.14 -3.88 -3.83
CA LYS A 68 13.61 -3.62 -5.21
C LYS A 68 12.73 -2.61 -5.94
N SER A 69 11.40 -2.72 -5.81
CA SER A 69 10.46 -1.79 -6.47
C SER A 69 10.58 -0.36 -5.95
N HIS A 70 10.94 -0.18 -4.68
CA HIS A 70 11.08 1.13 -4.05
C HIS A 70 12.53 1.64 -3.99
N ALA A 71 13.52 0.83 -4.38
CA ALA A 71 14.93 1.10 -4.13
C ALA A 71 15.20 1.54 -2.67
N SER A 72 14.55 0.86 -1.71
CA SER A 72 14.51 1.24 -0.29
C SER A 72 14.69 0.01 0.62
N PRO A 73 15.22 0.15 1.84
CA PRO A 73 15.29 -0.95 2.82
C PRO A 73 13.95 -1.64 3.10
N PHE A 74 12.84 -0.92 2.92
CA PHE A 74 11.47 -1.41 3.07
C PHE A 74 10.48 -0.51 2.33
N GLN A 75 9.28 -1.01 2.08
CA GLN A 75 8.13 -0.22 1.64
C GLN A 75 7.32 0.21 2.87
N TRP A 76 6.98 1.49 2.98
CA TRP A 76 5.96 1.98 3.91
C TRP A 76 4.64 2.18 3.17
N ALA A 77 3.62 1.41 3.55
CA ALA A 77 2.30 1.48 2.93
C ALA A 77 1.21 1.74 3.97
N ALA A 78 0.37 2.74 3.69
CA ALA A 78 -0.89 2.97 4.38
C ALA A 78 -2.05 2.48 3.49
N ILE A 79 -2.92 1.66 4.05
CA ILE A 79 -4.00 0.97 3.36
C ILE A 79 -5.28 1.80 3.45
N PHE A 80 -5.88 2.07 2.30
CA PHE A 80 -7.14 2.82 2.19
C PHE A 80 -8.12 2.10 1.28
N GLU A 81 -9.41 2.43 1.39
CA GLU A 81 -10.39 2.01 0.40
C GLU A 81 -10.12 2.72 -0.92
N LYS A 82 -10.50 2.12 -2.05
CA LYS A 82 -10.29 2.75 -3.35
C LYS A 82 -11.03 4.09 -3.46
N ASP A 83 -12.21 4.19 -2.84
CA ASP A 83 -13.03 5.40 -2.78
C ASP A 83 -12.45 6.52 -1.91
N ASP A 84 -11.43 6.22 -1.10
CA ASP A 84 -10.76 7.24 -0.29
C ASP A 84 -9.78 8.10 -1.11
N VAL A 85 -9.51 7.75 -2.37
CA VAL A 85 -8.47 8.36 -3.20
C VAL A 85 -9.06 9.16 -4.35
N ASN A 86 -8.56 10.38 -4.51
CA ASN A 86 -9.05 11.33 -5.49
C ASN A 86 -7.87 11.94 -6.25
N PHE A 87 -7.61 11.49 -7.48
CA PHE A 87 -6.59 12.10 -8.33
C PHE A 87 -7.01 13.54 -8.70
N THR A 88 -6.15 14.50 -8.37
CA THR A 88 -6.35 15.91 -8.74
C THR A 88 -5.88 16.16 -10.18
N HIS A 89 -4.83 15.46 -10.61
CA HIS A 89 -4.26 15.52 -11.95
C HIS A 89 -3.32 14.33 -12.21
N GLY A 90 -2.99 14.08 -13.49
CA GLY A 90 -1.98 13.09 -13.88
C GLY A 90 -2.38 11.63 -13.81
N HIS A 91 -3.66 11.30 -13.61
CA HIS A 91 -4.13 9.90 -13.64
C HIS A 91 -3.94 9.22 -15.01
N HIS A 92 -3.74 10.00 -16.08
CA HIS A 92 -3.34 9.51 -17.41
C HIS A 92 -1.82 9.30 -17.55
N ASP A 93 -1.01 9.85 -16.65
CA ASP A 93 0.45 9.73 -16.60
C ASP A 93 0.88 8.60 -15.63
N LEU A 94 0.02 7.59 -15.47
CA LEU A 94 0.27 6.41 -14.66
C LEU A 94 0.71 5.24 -15.54
N GLU A 95 1.61 4.43 -14.99
CA GLU A 95 2.00 3.13 -15.54
C GLU A 95 1.80 2.02 -14.49
N TRP A 96 1.59 0.79 -14.96
CA TRP A 96 1.38 -0.39 -14.12
C TRP A 96 2.53 -1.38 -14.26
N TYR A 97 2.73 -2.18 -13.21
CA TYR A 97 3.67 -3.29 -13.23
C TYR A 97 3.21 -4.43 -12.32
N ASP A 98 3.12 -5.65 -12.86
CA ASP A 98 2.93 -6.87 -12.08
C ASP A 98 4.32 -7.50 -11.81
N PRO A 99 4.82 -7.50 -10.56
CA PRO A 99 6.11 -8.08 -10.24
C PRO A 99 6.14 -9.61 -10.35
N SER A 100 4.98 -10.28 -10.35
CA SER A 100 4.86 -11.75 -10.41
C SER A 100 5.06 -12.25 -11.83
N THR A 101 4.42 -11.59 -12.80
CA THR A 101 4.49 -11.93 -14.23
C THR A 101 5.48 -11.06 -15.00
N LYS A 102 6.02 -10.01 -14.37
CA LYS A 102 6.95 -9.02 -14.94
C LYS A 102 6.38 -8.30 -16.17
N THR A 103 5.08 -8.04 -16.19
CA THR A 103 4.39 -7.33 -17.27
C THR A 103 3.98 -5.93 -16.85
N ILE A 104 3.67 -5.08 -17.84
CA ILE A 104 3.15 -3.72 -17.65
C ILE A 104 1.62 -3.65 -17.81
N GLU A 105 0.95 -4.81 -17.81
CA GLU A 105 -0.49 -4.90 -17.93
C GLU A 105 -1.18 -4.45 -16.64
N HIS A 106 -2.35 -3.83 -16.76
CA HIS A 106 -3.18 -3.47 -15.61
C HIS A 106 -3.93 -4.71 -15.07
N LYS A 107 -3.18 -5.62 -14.42
CA LYS A 107 -3.71 -6.83 -13.80
C LYS A 107 -3.60 -6.76 -12.29
N LEU A 108 -4.75 -6.71 -11.60
CA LEU A 108 -4.77 -6.59 -10.14
C LEU A 108 -4.40 -7.91 -9.42
N PRO A 109 -3.62 -7.85 -8.33
CA PRO A 109 -2.96 -6.67 -7.77
C PRO A 109 -1.73 -6.24 -8.59
N CYS A 110 -1.48 -4.92 -8.68
CA CYS A 110 -0.33 -4.39 -9.42
C CYS A 110 0.29 -3.16 -8.74
N LYS A 111 1.53 -2.86 -9.12
CA LYS A 111 2.26 -1.64 -8.73
C LYS A 111 1.90 -0.51 -9.68
N VAL A 112 1.65 0.68 -9.15
CA VAL A 112 1.31 1.89 -9.92
C VAL A 112 2.39 2.94 -9.73
N ARG A 113 2.89 3.51 -10.82
CA ARG A 113 3.97 4.53 -10.82
C ARG A 113 3.63 5.68 -11.75
N CYS A 114 4.32 6.80 -11.56
CA CYS A 114 4.32 7.87 -12.56
C CYS A 114 5.12 7.44 -13.80
N SER A 115 4.55 7.53 -15.00
CA SER A 115 5.20 7.15 -16.26
C SER A 115 6.38 8.06 -16.64
N TYR A 116 6.48 9.24 -16.02
CA TYR A 116 7.53 10.22 -16.31
C TYR A 116 8.75 10.10 -15.39
N CYS A 117 8.54 10.12 -14.07
CA CYS A 117 9.63 10.07 -13.09
C CYS A 117 9.82 8.69 -12.45
N HIS A 118 8.97 7.71 -12.80
CA HIS A 118 8.96 6.35 -12.25
C HIS A 118 8.80 6.26 -10.73
N CYS A 119 8.45 7.36 -10.08
CA CYS A 119 8.14 7.40 -8.66
C CYS A 119 6.97 6.44 -8.36
N PRO A 120 7.12 5.49 -7.42
CA PRO A 120 6.02 4.66 -6.95
C PRO A 120 4.91 5.52 -6.35
N VAL A 121 3.66 5.31 -6.79
CA VAL A 121 2.49 6.07 -6.34
C VAL A 121 1.65 5.25 -5.36
N MET A 122 1.31 4.01 -5.73
CA MET A 122 0.54 3.09 -4.89
C MET A 122 0.67 1.64 -5.36
N ASP A 123 0.25 0.69 -4.52
CA ASP A 123 -0.14 -0.64 -5.00
C ASP A 123 -1.66 -0.70 -5.12
N GLU A 124 -2.17 -1.08 -6.28
CA GLU A 124 -3.59 -1.26 -6.49
C GLU A 124 -3.97 -2.71 -6.22
N GLY A 125 -4.70 -2.93 -5.13
CA GLY A 125 -5.33 -4.21 -4.82
C GLY A 125 -6.68 -4.38 -5.52
N ARG A 126 -7.41 -5.47 -5.18
CA ARG A 126 -8.76 -5.71 -5.71
C ARG A 126 -9.78 -4.73 -5.12
N ASN A 127 -9.74 -4.56 -3.80
CA ASN A 127 -10.73 -3.76 -3.05
C ASN A 127 -10.14 -2.51 -2.38
N MET A 128 -8.82 -2.46 -2.23
CA MET A 128 -8.10 -1.45 -1.47
C MET A 128 -6.88 -0.96 -2.26
N VAL A 129 -6.34 0.18 -1.87
CA VAL A 129 -5.04 0.68 -2.33
C VAL A 129 -4.07 0.75 -1.17
N LEU A 130 -2.80 0.53 -1.47
CA LEU A 130 -1.69 0.79 -0.56
C LEU A 130 -1.00 2.06 -1.04
N LEU A 131 -1.30 3.19 -0.40
CA LEU A 131 -0.65 4.46 -0.68
C LEU A 131 0.68 4.56 0.07
N PHE A 132 1.62 5.32 -0.46
CA PHE A 132 2.91 5.52 0.19
C PHE A 132 2.93 6.86 0.93
N PRO A 133 2.92 6.88 2.28
CA PRO A 133 2.91 8.13 3.04
C PRO A 133 4.09 9.05 2.76
N SER A 134 5.19 8.53 2.21
CA SER A 134 6.34 9.33 1.78
C SER A 134 6.03 10.32 0.65
N LEU A 135 4.91 10.18 -0.06
CA LEU A 135 4.44 11.16 -1.05
C LEU A 135 3.52 12.23 -0.46
N MET A 136 3.06 12.05 0.78
CA MET A 136 2.05 12.91 1.39
C MET A 136 2.69 14.14 2.06
N GLU A 137 2.04 15.29 1.93
CA GLU A 137 2.39 16.50 2.66
C GLU A 137 1.93 16.39 4.12
N LEU A 138 2.79 15.89 5.01
CA LEU A 138 2.49 15.74 6.45
C LEU A 138 3.03 16.93 7.26
N LYS A 139 2.15 17.88 7.57
CA LYS A 139 2.45 19.16 8.21
C LYS A 139 2.43 19.06 9.73
N THR A 140 1.47 18.32 10.29
CA THR A 140 1.28 18.23 11.75
C THR A 140 1.73 16.89 12.34
N GLU A 141 1.91 16.85 13.66
CA GLU A 141 2.26 15.61 14.36
C GLU A 141 1.09 14.64 14.36
N GLU A 142 -0.14 15.15 14.42
CA GLU A 142 -1.35 14.35 14.34
C GLU A 142 -1.44 13.64 12.99
N GLU A 143 -1.07 14.30 11.89
CA GLU A 143 -1.02 13.69 10.54
C GLU A 143 0.05 12.60 10.45
N ARG A 144 1.26 12.85 10.97
CA ARG A 144 2.34 11.85 11.01
C ARG A 144 1.96 10.65 11.89
N SER A 145 1.33 10.90 13.03
CA SER A 145 0.89 9.86 13.96
C SER A 145 -0.23 9.00 13.36
N ALA A 146 -1.18 9.60 12.63
CA ALA A 146 -2.30 8.87 12.02
C ALA A 146 -1.84 7.86 10.95
N LEU A 147 -0.72 8.12 10.28
CA LEU A 147 -0.17 7.24 9.24
C LEU A 147 0.95 6.31 9.75
N ARG A 148 1.32 6.40 11.03
CA ARG A 148 2.47 5.66 11.59
C ARG A 148 2.31 4.14 11.38
N PRO A 149 3.37 3.42 10.96
CA PRO A 149 3.29 1.98 10.85
C PRO A 149 2.92 1.31 12.17
N ARG A 150 2.15 0.23 12.07
CA ARG A 150 1.71 -0.59 13.20
C ARG A 150 2.53 -1.86 13.34
N CYS A 151 3.17 -2.34 12.27
CA CYS A 151 4.04 -3.52 12.29
C CYS A 151 4.98 -3.60 11.09
N HIS A 152 5.91 -4.56 11.15
CA HIS A 152 6.78 -4.99 10.06
C HIS A 152 6.36 -6.36 9.55
N GLN A 153 6.28 -6.52 8.24
CA GLN A 153 6.02 -7.79 7.59
C GLN A 153 7.26 -8.26 6.82
N PHE A 154 7.41 -9.57 6.70
CA PHE A 154 8.57 -10.21 6.03
C PHE A 154 9.92 -9.78 6.62
N TYR A 155 9.97 -9.53 7.94
CA TYR A 155 11.12 -8.89 8.61
C TYR A 155 12.41 -9.74 8.57
N GLY A 156 12.29 -11.04 8.32
CA GLY A 156 13.46 -11.91 8.06
C GLY A 156 14.26 -11.49 6.82
N GLU A 157 13.65 -10.78 5.88
CA GLU A 157 14.30 -10.28 4.66
C GLU A 157 14.85 -8.85 4.80
N ARG A 158 14.80 -8.25 6.00
CA ARG A 158 15.34 -6.89 6.22
C ARG A 158 16.82 -6.79 5.85
N VAL A 159 17.24 -5.59 5.47
CA VAL A 159 18.65 -5.30 5.19
C VAL A 159 19.35 -4.60 6.36
N ASN A 160 18.59 -4.01 7.27
CA ASN A 160 19.06 -3.40 8.51
C ASN A 160 18.07 -3.73 9.63
N ASP A 161 18.58 -3.87 10.86
CA ASP A 161 17.74 -3.95 12.05
C ASP A 161 17.06 -2.60 12.34
N ILE A 162 15.83 -2.63 12.87
CA ILE A 162 14.99 -1.46 13.11
C ILE A 162 14.42 -1.56 14.54
N PRO A 163 15.10 -0.94 15.52
CA PRO A 163 14.73 -1.04 16.94
C PRO A 163 13.65 0.00 17.31
N ASP A 164 12.46 -0.11 16.72
CA ASP A 164 11.36 0.85 16.90
C ASP A 164 10.23 0.38 17.84
N GLY A 165 10.38 -0.81 18.43
CA GLY A 165 9.37 -1.39 19.32
C GLY A 165 8.07 -1.77 18.63
N LEU A 166 8.02 -1.86 17.30
CA LEU A 166 6.86 -2.39 16.58
C LEU A 166 6.94 -3.91 16.43
N PRO A 167 5.78 -4.62 16.42
CA PRO A 167 5.72 -6.05 16.11
C PRO A 167 6.37 -6.36 14.75
N LYS A 168 7.17 -7.41 14.70
CA LYS A 168 7.92 -7.85 13.52
C LYS A 168 7.50 -9.27 13.16
N TRP A 169 6.97 -9.45 11.96
CA TRP A 169 6.43 -10.72 11.50
C TRP A 169 7.37 -11.39 10.50
N THR A 170 7.45 -12.73 10.53
CA THR A 170 8.24 -13.51 9.57
C THR A 170 7.66 -13.46 8.15
N GLY A 171 6.33 -13.28 8.03
CA GLY A 171 5.61 -13.10 6.77
C GLY A 171 4.52 -12.04 6.89
N LEU A 172 3.30 -12.37 6.47
CA LEU A 172 2.13 -11.51 6.64
C LEU A 172 1.75 -11.41 8.13
N SER A 173 1.36 -10.21 8.56
CA SER A 173 0.91 -9.98 9.93
C SER A 173 -0.34 -10.80 10.22
N ASP A 174 -0.46 -11.29 11.46
CA ASP A 174 -1.56 -12.13 11.94
C ASP A 174 -1.64 -13.53 11.30
N GLU A 175 -0.92 -13.77 10.20
CA GLU A 175 -0.85 -15.07 9.50
C GLU A 175 0.48 -15.79 9.69
N SER A 176 1.47 -15.15 10.31
CA SER A 176 2.81 -15.70 10.49
C SER A 176 3.31 -15.60 11.93
N ASP A 177 4.59 -15.91 12.15
CA ASP A 177 5.21 -15.87 13.47
C ASP A 177 5.80 -14.49 13.76
N LEU A 178 5.83 -14.12 15.05
CA LEU A 178 6.57 -12.94 15.49
C LEU A 178 8.06 -13.27 15.60
N VAL A 179 8.90 -12.32 15.21
CA VAL A 179 10.35 -12.37 15.36
C VAL A 179 10.71 -11.97 16.79
N GLU A 180 11.82 -12.51 17.32
CA GLU A 180 12.32 -12.27 18.68
C GLU A 180 12.46 -10.78 19.05
N ASP A 181 12.79 -9.93 18.07
CA ASP A 181 12.90 -8.47 18.22
C ASP A 181 11.52 -7.74 18.34
N SER A 182 10.42 -8.50 18.42
CA SER A 182 9.09 -7.96 18.69
C SER A 182 8.90 -7.65 20.18
N PRO A 183 8.02 -6.71 20.54
CA PRO A 183 7.70 -6.44 21.95
C PRO A 183 7.23 -7.71 22.68
N ARG A 184 7.86 -8.01 23.82
CA ARG A 184 7.62 -9.25 24.60
C ARG A 184 6.15 -9.48 24.93
N GLU A 185 5.43 -8.44 25.31
CA GLU A 185 4.00 -8.53 25.63
C GLU A 185 3.16 -8.94 24.42
N VAL A 186 3.53 -8.47 23.22
CA VAL A 186 2.85 -8.82 21.97
C VAL A 186 3.14 -10.28 21.59
N VAL A 187 4.39 -10.73 21.79
CA VAL A 187 4.78 -12.14 21.59
C VAL A 187 3.97 -13.06 22.50
N GLN A 188 3.96 -12.80 23.80
CA GLN A 188 3.21 -13.59 24.78
C GLN A 188 1.70 -13.62 24.48
N LYS A 189 1.13 -12.49 24.05
CA LYS A 189 -0.28 -12.42 23.66
C LYS A 189 -0.57 -13.31 22.44
N ARG A 190 0.28 -13.27 21.41
CA ARG A 190 0.11 -14.08 20.20
C ARG A 190 0.27 -15.58 20.48
N GLU A 191 1.19 -15.96 21.36
CA GLU A 191 1.35 -17.35 21.80
C GLU A 191 0.09 -17.89 22.48
N ARG A 192 -0.51 -17.10 23.40
CA ARG A 192 -1.78 -17.45 24.03
C ARG A 192 -2.91 -17.61 23.01
N GLN A 193 -3.03 -16.68 22.06
CA GLN A 193 -4.02 -16.76 20.99
C GLN A 193 -3.85 -18.02 20.14
N LYS A 194 -2.62 -18.38 19.76
CA LYS A 194 -2.34 -19.62 19.01
C LYS A 194 -2.71 -20.87 19.79
N GLU A 195 -2.46 -20.89 21.11
CA GLU A 195 -2.86 -22.01 21.95
C GLU A 195 -4.40 -22.14 22.02
N GLU A 196 -5.12 -21.03 22.13
CA GLU A 196 -6.59 -21.00 22.06
C GLU A 196 -7.13 -21.43 20.70
N GLU A 197 -6.55 -20.95 19.60
CA GLU A 197 -6.88 -21.37 18.23
C GLU A 197 -6.64 -22.87 18.04
N ARG A 198 -5.52 -23.40 18.55
CA ARG A 198 -5.20 -24.84 18.53
C ARG A 198 -6.22 -25.66 19.32
N LYS A 199 -6.58 -25.20 20.53
CA LYS A 199 -7.62 -25.85 21.35
C LYS A 199 -8.97 -25.87 20.63
N LYS A 200 -9.37 -24.76 20.00
CA LYS A 200 -10.62 -24.67 19.22
C LYS A 200 -10.60 -25.60 17.99
N ARG A 201 -9.49 -25.68 17.25
CA ARG A 201 -9.33 -26.64 16.14
C ARG A 201 -9.46 -28.08 16.63
N PHE A 202 -8.85 -28.39 17.77
CA PHE A 202 -8.93 -29.71 18.40
C PHE A 202 -10.37 -30.07 18.81
N GLU A 203 -11.09 -29.13 19.42
CA GLU A 203 -12.51 -29.30 19.79
C GLU A 203 -13.42 -29.49 18.56
N LYS A 204 -13.07 -28.91 17.41
CA LYS A 204 -13.80 -29.05 16.14
C LYS A 204 -13.45 -30.31 15.35
N GLY A 205 -12.46 -31.09 15.80
CA GLY A 205 -11.98 -32.26 15.05
C GLY A 205 -11.20 -31.91 13.77
N GLU A 206 -10.79 -30.66 13.60
CA GLU A 206 -9.99 -30.15 12.46
C GLU A 206 -8.48 -30.40 12.69
N ASN A 207 -8.17 -31.62 13.13
CA ASN A 207 -6.83 -32.07 13.41
C ASN A 207 -6.23 -32.65 12.11
N GLU A 208 -5.67 -31.79 11.26
CA GLU A 208 -4.52 -32.14 10.43
C GLU A 208 -3.23 -32.07 11.27
#